data_AF-A0A2P5C153-F1
#
_entry.id   AF-A0A2P5C153-F1
#
_cell.length_a   1.000
_cell.length_b   1.000
_cell.length_c   1.000
_cell.angle_alpha   90.00
_cell.angle_beta   90.00
_cell.angle_gamma   90.00
#
_symmetry.space_group_name_H-M   'P 1'
#
loop_
_entity.id
_entity.type
_entity.pdbx_description
1 polymer ?
#
loop_
_entity_poly.entity_id
_entity_poly.type
_entity_poly.pdbx_seq_one_letter_code
_entity_poly.pdbx_strand_id
1 'polypeptide(L)'
;MTNLTKLEFVALKISDKNYLTWTLDIEIHLDAMNLGNIIKEGNYASTHDRAKAMIFLWHHLHEGLKIEYVTIKDPSVLWQNLKERYGH
;
A
#
# COMPACT_ATOMS: atom_id res chain seq x y z
N MET A 1 -23.34 -3.03 -14.88
CA MET A 1 -22.70 -3.00 -13.54
C MET A 1 -21.22 -2.76 -13.77
N THR A 2 -20.70 -1.60 -13.38
CA THR A 2 -19.27 -1.31 -13.44
C THR A 2 -18.54 -2.19 -12.43
N ASN A 3 -17.49 -2.89 -12.87
CA ASN A 3 -16.71 -3.79 -12.02
C ASN A 3 -16.13 -3.02 -10.82
N LEU A 4 -16.74 -3.21 -9.65
CA LEU A 4 -16.34 -2.61 -8.37
C LEU A 4 -14.93 -3.03 -7.91
N THR A 5 -14.26 -3.90 -8.68
CA THR A 5 -12.96 -4.50 -8.36
C THR A 5 -11.87 -4.14 -9.37
N LYS A 6 -12.09 -3.12 -10.20
CA LYS A 6 -11.04 -2.67 -11.13
C LYS A 6 -9.96 -1.95 -10.34
N LEU A 7 -8.79 -2.58 -10.25
CA LEU A 7 -7.59 -1.93 -9.74
C LEU A 7 -7.21 -0.74 -10.63
N GLU A 8 -6.73 0.33 -10.00
CA GLU A 8 -6.17 1.49 -10.66
C GLU A 8 -4.90 1.14 -11.42
N PHE A 9 -4.11 0.21 -10.88
CA PHE A 9 -2.88 -0.35 -11.48
C PHE A 9 -2.61 -1.77 -10.97
N VAL A 10 -1.59 -2.42 -11.51
CA VAL A 10 -1.29 -3.83 -11.18
C VAL A 10 -0.90 -3.96 -9.71
N ALA A 11 -1.61 -4.82 -8.97
CA ALA A 11 -1.29 -5.14 -7.58
C ALA A 11 0.15 -5.68 -7.42
N LEU A 12 0.76 -5.45 -6.25
CA LEU A 12 2.09 -5.96 -5.94
C LEU A 12 2.10 -7.48 -6.04
N LYS A 13 2.94 -8.02 -6.92
CA LYS A 13 3.11 -9.46 -7.08
C LYS A 13 3.95 -10.00 -5.93
N ILE A 14 3.61 -11.21 -5.48
CA ILE A 14 4.39 -11.92 -4.46
C ILE A 14 5.86 -12.15 -4.89
N SER A 15 6.09 -12.24 -6.20
CA SER A 15 7.37 -12.55 -6.82
C SER A 15 8.26 -11.33 -7.06
N ASP A 16 8.02 -10.18 -6.41
CA ASP A 16 8.78 -8.90 -6.52
C ASP A 16 8.84 -8.17 -7.87
N LYS A 17 8.55 -8.85 -8.99
CA LYS A 17 8.77 -8.36 -10.38
C LYS A 17 8.23 -6.98 -10.73
N ASN A 18 7.21 -6.48 -10.02
CA ASN A 18 6.63 -5.16 -10.26
C ASN A 18 6.78 -4.22 -9.05
N TYR A 19 7.67 -4.51 -8.10
CA TYR A 19 7.81 -3.74 -6.87
C TYR A 19 8.13 -2.26 -7.15
N LEU A 20 9.08 -1.96 -8.05
CA LEU A 20 9.45 -0.58 -8.36
C LEU A 20 8.29 0.22 -8.99
N THR A 21 7.59 -0.36 -9.97
CA THR A 21 6.46 0.32 -10.61
C THR A 21 5.29 0.47 -9.64
N TRP A 22 5.00 -0.58 -8.84
CA TRP A 22 3.95 -0.55 -7.82
C TRP A 22 4.23 0.52 -6.74
N THR A 23 5.48 0.64 -6.29
CA THR A 23 5.89 1.64 -5.30
C THR A 23 5.61 3.05 -5.82
N LEU A 24 6.03 3.33 -7.05
CA LEU A 24 5.80 4.63 -7.69
C LEU A 24 4.30 4.94 -7.83
N ASP A 25 3.51 3.96 -8.28
CA ASP A 25 2.06 4.11 -8.45
C ASP A 25 1.37 4.41 -7.10
N ILE A 26 1.77 3.74 -6.01
CA ILE A 26 1.24 3.99 -4.66
C ILE A 26 1.63 5.39 -4.17
N GLU A 27 2.90 5.78 -4.28
CA GLU A 27 3.39 7.08 -3.81
C GLU A 27 2.67 8.24 -4.50
N ILE A 28 2.56 8.20 -5.83
CA ILE A 28 1.86 9.22 -6.62
C ILE A 28 0.38 9.30 -6.20
N HIS A 29 -0.28 8.15 -6.03
CA HIS A 29 -1.70 8.13 -5.67
C HIS A 29 -1.94 8.69 -4.26
N LEU A 30 -1.11 8.31 -3.29
CA LEU A 30 -1.21 8.84 -1.94
C LEU A 30 -0.93 10.34 -1.91
N ASP A 31 0.07 10.84 -2.66
CA ASP A 31 0.34 12.28 -2.76
C ASP A 31 -0.84 13.03 -3.39
N ALA A 32 -1.44 12.50 -4.45
CA ALA A 32 -2.64 13.09 -5.06
C ALA A 32 -3.84 13.17 -4.09
N MET A 33 -3.89 12.27 -3.10
CA MET A 33 -4.89 12.27 -2.03
C MET A 33 -4.49 13.08 -0.79
N ASN A 34 -3.33 13.74 -0.80
CA ASN A 34 -2.73 14.40 0.37
C ASN A 34 -2.47 13.42 1.55
N LEU A 35 -2.12 12.17 1.23
CA LEU A 35 -1.85 11.06 2.14
C LEU A 35 -0.40 10.54 2.07
N GLY A 36 0.48 11.11 1.23
CA GLY A 36 1.83 10.58 1.02
C GLY A 36 2.73 10.56 2.27
N ASN A 37 2.44 11.39 3.27
CA ASN A 37 3.18 11.35 4.54
C ASN A 37 2.79 10.17 5.45
N ILE A 38 1.70 9.45 5.18
CA ILE A 38 1.16 8.41 6.06
C ILE A 38 2.01 7.13 6.03
N ILE A 39 2.71 6.89 4.93
CA ILE A 39 3.63 5.76 4.77
C ILE A 39 5.02 6.03 5.36
N LYS A 40 5.30 7.27 5.80
CA LYS A 40 6.57 7.65 6.43
C LYS A 40 6.53 7.37 7.93
N GLU A 41 7.65 6.94 8.49
CA GLU A 41 7.77 6.70 9.93
C GLU A 41 7.58 8.00 10.74
N GLY A 42 7.01 7.89 11.95
CA GLY A 42 6.84 9.02 12.86
C GLY A 42 5.77 10.04 12.44
N ASN A 43 4.91 9.71 11.47
CA ASN A 43 3.82 10.60 11.06
C ASN A 43 2.70 10.70 12.13
N TYR A 44 2.04 11.86 12.17
CA TYR A 44 0.93 12.14 13.09
C TYR A 44 -0.44 12.12 12.38
N ALA A 45 -0.60 11.26 11.37
CA ALA A 45 -1.85 11.18 10.61
C ALA A 45 -3.02 10.69 11.47
N SER A 46 -4.22 11.20 11.17
CA SER A 46 -5.46 10.80 11.83
C SER A 46 -5.76 9.31 11.64
N THR A 47 -6.52 8.71 12.55
CA THR A 47 -7.00 7.31 12.39
C THR A 47 -7.78 7.12 11.08
N HIS A 48 -8.54 8.13 10.66
CA HIS A 48 -9.30 8.12 9.42
C HIS A 48 -8.40 8.05 8.18
N ASP A 49 -7.38 8.89 8.14
CA ASP A 49 -6.46 8.93 7.00
C ASP A 49 -5.54 7.70 6.96
N ARG A 50 -5.14 7.18 8.13
CA ARG A 50 -4.48 5.88 8.25
C ARG A 50 -5.34 4.75 7.68
N ALA A 51 -6.64 4.73 8.00
CA ALA A 51 -7.56 3.72 7.48
C ALA A 51 -7.71 3.83 5.95
N LYS A 52 -7.82 5.04 5.39
CA LYS A 52 -7.87 5.25 3.92
C LYS A 52 -6.61 4.72 3.24
N ALA A 53 -5.43 5.10 3.72
CA ALA A 53 -4.17 4.63 3.17
C ALA A 53 -4.05 3.10 3.28
N MET A 54 -4.49 2.52 4.40
CA MET A 54 -4.47 1.08 4.59
C MET A 54 -5.39 0.34 3.60
N ILE A 55 -6.62 0.82 3.41
CA ILE A 55 -7.57 0.25 2.44
C ILE A 55 -6.96 0.29 1.03
N PHE A 56 -6.33 1.40 0.66
CA PHE A 56 -5.72 1.57 -0.65
C PHE A 56 -4.52 0.64 -0.89
N LEU A 57 -3.61 0.56 0.09
CA LEU A 57 -2.49 -0.40 0.08
C LEU A 57 -3.01 -1.83 -0.04
N TRP A 58 -3.96 -2.21 0.81
CA TRP A 58 -4.58 -3.53 0.76
C TRP A 58 -5.20 -3.83 -0.59
N HIS A 59 -5.97 -2.91 -1.16
CA HIS A 59 -6.60 -3.12 -2.47
C HIS A 59 -5.57 -3.55 -3.53
N HIS A 60 -4.38 -2.96 -3.47
CA HIS A 60 -3.28 -3.18 -4.40
C HIS A 60 -2.24 -4.22 -3.95
N LEU A 61 -2.56 -5.08 -2.97
CA LEU A 61 -1.74 -6.24 -2.63
C LEU A 61 -2.29 -7.53 -3.25
N HIS A 62 -1.37 -8.38 -3.71
CA HIS A 62 -1.69 -9.78 -4.00
C HIS A 62 -2.24 -10.47 -2.75
N GLU A 63 -3.17 -11.41 -2.94
CA GLU A 63 -3.91 -12.08 -1.85
C GLU A 63 -2.99 -12.78 -0.84
N GLY A 64 -1.95 -13.46 -1.32
CA GLY A 64 -0.95 -14.07 -0.43
C GLY A 64 -0.27 -13.08 0.52
N LEU A 65 -0.02 -11.84 0.07
CA LEU A 65 0.57 -10.80 0.91
C LEU A 65 -0.44 -10.25 1.93
N LYS A 66 -1.73 -10.16 1.56
CA LYS A 66 -2.79 -9.77 2.52
C LYS A 66 -2.88 -10.74 3.69
N ILE A 67 -2.76 -12.03 3.41
CA ILE A 67 -2.76 -13.08 4.44
C ILE A 67 -1.54 -12.93 5.35
N GLU A 68 -0.36 -12.75 4.76
CA GLU A 68 0.90 -12.62 5.50
C GLU A 68 0.92 -11.38 6.42
N TYR A 69 0.37 -10.26 5.95
CA TYR A 69 0.38 -9.00 6.69
C TYR A 69 -0.95 -8.65 7.37
N VAL A 70 -1.88 -9.60 7.54
CA VAL A 70 -3.23 -9.37 8.09
C VAL A 70 -3.23 -8.72 9.49
N THR A 71 -2.19 -8.95 10.27
CA THR A 71 -2.05 -8.45 11.65
C THR A 71 -1.53 -7.01 11.72
N ILE A 72 -0.93 -6.50 10.63
CA ILE A 72 -0.42 -5.13 10.56
C ILE A 72 -1.60 -4.17 10.39
N LYS A 73 -1.68 -3.16 11.26
CA LYS A 73 -2.75 -2.14 11.25
C LYS A 73 -2.25 -0.74 10.91
N ASP A 74 -0.94 -0.54 10.89
CA ASP A 74 -0.32 0.75 10.57
C ASP A 74 0.20 0.73 9.11
N PRO A 75 -0.23 1.66 8.24
CA PRO A 75 0.26 1.76 6.87
C PRO A 75 1.77 1.94 6.74
N SER A 76 2.39 2.70 7.64
CA SER A 76 3.84 2.97 7.62
C SER A 76 4.65 1.71 7.93
N VAL A 77 4.16 0.89 8.87
CA VAL A 77 4.77 -0.41 9.20
C VAL A 77 4.62 -1.39 8.03
N LEU A 78 3.43 -1.45 7.43
CA LEU A 78 3.22 -2.30 6.24
C LEU A 78 4.16 -1.89 5.09
N TRP A 79 4.24 -0.59 4.82
CA TRP A 79 5.11 -0.04 3.79
C TRP A 79 6.59 -0.39 4.01
N GLN A 80 7.07 -0.20 5.24
CA GLN A 80 8.45 -0.50 5.60
C GLN A 80 8.76 -2.00 5.48
N ASN A 81 7.86 -2.88 5.92
CA ASN A 81 8.03 -4.34 5.77
C ASN A 81 8.11 -4.77 4.29
N LEU A 82 7.28 -4.18 3.43
CA LEU A 82 7.33 -4.46 1.98
C LEU A 82 8.64 -3.94 1.37
N LYS A 83 9.10 -2.77 1.80
CA LYS A 83 10.38 -2.18 1.38
C LYS A 83 11.58 -3.01 1.82
N GLU A 84 11.59 -3.52 3.05
CA GLU A 84 12.66 -4.41 3.54
C GLU A 84 12.70 -5.73 2.77
N ARG A 85 11.53 -6.25 2.37
CA ARG A 85 11.44 -7.51 1.62
C ARG A 85 11.86 -7.39 0.16
N TYR A 86 11.52 -6.28 -0.50
CA TYR A 86 11.59 -6.17 -1.97
C TYR A 86 12.48 -5.03 -2.49
N GLY A 87 12.91 -4.11 -1.63
CA GLY A 87 13.67 -2.91 -2.01
C GLY A 87 15.18 -3.11 -2.24
N HIS A 88 15.59 -4.32 -2.64
CA HIS A 88 16.98 -4.66 -2.94
C HIS A 88 17.44 -4.16 -4.31
#